data_AF-A0A9E4GKN3-F1
#
_entry.id   AF-A0A9E4GKN3-F1
#
_cell.length_a   1.000
_cell.length_b   1.000
_cell.length_c   1.000
_cell.angle_alpha   90.00
_cell.angle_beta   90.00
_cell.angle_gamma   90.00
#
_symmetry.space_group_name_H-M   'P 1'
#
loop_
_entity.id
_entity.type
_entity.pdbx_description
1 polymer ?
#
loop_
_entity_poly.entity_id
_entity_poly.type
_entity_poly.pdbx_seq_one_letter_code
_entity_poly.pdbx_strand_id
1 'polypeptide(L)'
;GSFVAVSAGGAHSCGVKSDDTLACWGVDHHDQASPPTGSFVAVSAGGAHSCGLKTDASVACWGADADNQVTNTPTGSFLAVSAGGAHSCGLQSDDTLACWGADTQGQASPPSGTFVAVSAGYAHTCGLRTDETVVCWGNNADGQAPTGPRTGPFSTVSAGYEHSCGLKTDGTVDCWGDNTVGQTSPPAGGTFVEISAGRWHTCGLKTNGTVACWGATGSGRANPPAGSTFAAVSAGGLHTCGLKTDASVACWGDDTYGQ
;
A
#
# COMPACT_ATOMS: atom_id res chain seq x y z
N GLY A 1 -3.72 -20.95 -5.06
CA GLY A 1 -3.80 -20.66 -6.52
C GLY A 1 -2.57 -19.87 -6.92
N SER A 2 -2.39 -19.64 -8.21
CA SER A 2 -1.34 -18.73 -8.70
C SER A 2 -1.85 -17.29 -8.65
N PHE A 3 -0.99 -16.37 -8.21
CA PHE A 3 -1.30 -14.96 -8.04
C PHE A 3 -0.45 -14.10 -8.98
N VAL A 4 -0.99 -12.94 -9.37
CA VAL A 4 -0.28 -11.92 -10.14
C VAL A 4 -0.05 -10.64 -9.34
N ALA A 5 -0.79 -10.46 -8.24
CA ALA A 5 -0.60 -9.37 -7.29
C ALA A 5 -1.03 -9.79 -5.89
N VAL A 6 -0.45 -9.17 -4.87
CA VAL A 6 -0.82 -9.32 -3.46
C VAL A 6 -0.79 -7.97 -2.76
N SER A 7 -1.74 -7.75 -1.85
CA SER A 7 -1.81 -6.57 -0.99
C SER A 7 -2.13 -7.00 0.43
N ALA A 8 -1.29 -6.59 1.37
CA ALA A 8 -1.48 -6.78 2.80
C ALA A 8 -2.08 -5.51 3.40
N GLY A 9 -3.24 -5.64 4.06
CA GLY A 9 -3.93 -4.56 4.76
C GLY A 9 -3.64 -4.58 6.26
N GLY A 10 -4.58 -4.10 7.08
CA GLY A 10 -4.40 -4.00 8.52
C GLY A 10 -4.28 -5.35 9.23
N ALA A 11 -5.24 -6.25 8.97
CA ALA A 11 -5.28 -7.60 9.54
C ALA A 11 -5.85 -8.65 8.56
N HIS A 12 -5.89 -8.30 7.28
CA HIS A 12 -6.29 -9.17 6.18
C HIS A 12 -5.39 -8.91 4.98
N SER A 13 -5.41 -9.84 4.04
CA SER A 13 -4.64 -9.78 2.80
C SER A 13 -5.55 -10.15 1.64
N CYS A 14 -5.30 -9.57 0.48
CA CYS A 14 -5.98 -9.89 -0.76
C CYS A 14 -4.97 -10.10 -1.88
N GLY A 15 -5.30 -10.95 -2.83
CA GLY A 15 -4.50 -11.16 -4.04
C GLY A 15 -5.37 -11.31 -5.27
N VAL A 16 -4.82 -10.84 -6.40
CA VAL A 16 -5.37 -11.09 -7.73
C VAL A 16 -4.79 -12.39 -8.23
N LYS A 17 -5.65 -13.35 -8.57
CA LYS A 17 -5.25 -14.63 -9.16
C LYS A 17 -4.93 -14.48 -10.64
N SER A 18 -4.27 -15.48 -11.22
CA SER A 18 -3.98 -15.52 -12.66
C SER A 18 -5.21 -15.63 -13.57
N ASP A 19 -6.40 -15.84 -13.03
CA ASP A 19 -7.69 -15.83 -13.74
C ASP A 19 -8.47 -14.52 -13.53
N ASP A 20 -7.78 -13.47 -13.08
CA ASP A 20 -8.29 -12.14 -12.73
C ASP A 20 -9.31 -12.12 -11.57
N THR A 21 -9.57 -13.25 -10.90
CA THR A 21 -10.42 -13.26 -9.70
C THR A 21 -9.64 -12.90 -8.44
N LEU A 22 -10.36 -12.44 -7.42
CA LEU A 22 -9.76 -12.15 -6.12
C LEU A 22 -9.79 -13.38 -5.20
N ALA A 23 -8.81 -13.45 -4.30
CA ALA A 23 -8.91 -14.20 -3.05
C ALA A 23 -8.40 -13.32 -1.93
N CYS A 24 -9.13 -13.28 -0.82
CA CYS A 24 -8.71 -12.60 0.40
C CYS A 24 -8.76 -13.57 1.58
N TRP A 25 -7.95 -13.29 2.60
CA TRP A 25 -7.80 -14.11 3.80
C TRP A 25 -7.41 -13.23 5.01
N GLY A 26 -7.62 -13.72 6.23
CA GLY A 26 -7.44 -12.96 7.48
C GLY A 26 -8.77 -12.53 8.12
N VAL A 27 -8.77 -11.41 8.85
CA VAL A 27 -9.96 -10.88 9.54
C VAL A 27 -11.09 -10.55 8.56
N ASP A 28 -12.32 -10.95 8.90
CA ASP A 28 -13.52 -10.72 8.08
C ASP A 28 -14.75 -10.22 8.87
N HIS A 29 -14.54 -9.34 9.86
CA HIS A 29 -15.65 -8.82 10.69
C HIS A 29 -16.58 -7.82 9.97
N HIS A 30 -16.16 -7.32 8.81
CA HIS A 30 -16.86 -6.34 7.98
C HIS A 30 -16.98 -6.80 6.53
N ASP A 31 -16.81 -8.08 6.24
CA ASP A 31 -16.76 -8.64 4.89
C ASP A 31 -15.53 -8.19 4.07
N GLN A 32 -14.49 -7.62 4.69
CA GLN A 32 -13.29 -7.11 4.00
C GLN A 32 -12.41 -8.19 3.35
N ALA A 33 -12.53 -9.43 3.81
CA ALA A 33 -11.91 -10.62 3.22
C ALA A 33 -12.89 -11.44 2.37
N SER A 34 -14.09 -10.91 2.11
CA SER A 34 -15.12 -11.48 1.24
C SER A 34 -15.25 -10.66 -0.07
N PRO A 35 -14.31 -10.81 -1.03
CA PRO A 35 -14.27 -9.97 -2.22
C PRO A 35 -15.47 -10.22 -3.15
N PRO A 36 -15.96 -9.18 -3.85
CA PRO A 36 -17.01 -9.31 -4.84
C PRO A 36 -16.55 -10.14 -6.04
N THR A 37 -17.50 -10.76 -6.74
CA THR A 37 -17.23 -11.44 -8.02
C THR A 37 -16.88 -10.43 -9.11
N GLY A 38 -15.93 -10.76 -9.98
CA GLY A 38 -15.53 -9.93 -11.11
C GLY A 38 -14.11 -10.25 -11.57
N SER A 39 -13.63 -9.47 -12.55
CA SER A 39 -12.27 -9.55 -13.07
C SER A 39 -11.50 -8.27 -12.72
N PHE A 40 -10.36 -8.44 -12.06
CA PHE A 40 -9.55 -7.41 -11.44
C PHE A 40 -8.12 -7.46 -11.94
N VAL A 41 -7.51 -6.29 -12.10
CA VAL A 41 -6.09 -6.15 -12.47
C VAL A 41 -5.23 -5.73 -11.28
N ALA A 42 -5.84 -5.15 -10.24
CA ALA A 42 -5.16 -4.77 -9.00
C ALA A 42 -6.12 -4.83 -7.81
N VAL A 43 -5.54 -4.98 -6.62
CA VAL A 43 -6.25 -4.91 -5.35
C VAL A 43 -5.41 -4.18 -4.32
N SER A 44 -6.07 -3.39 -3.47
CA SER A 44 -5.48 -2.71 -2.33
C SER A 44 -6.32 -3.00 -1.09
N ALA A 45 -5.71 -3.67 -0.11
CA ALA A 45 -6.30 -3.94 1.19
C ALA A 45 -5.94 -2.80 2.15
N GLY A 46 -6.96 -2.16 2.73
CA GLY A 46 -6.83 -1.07 3.70
C GLY A 46 -6.91 -1.57 5.14
N GLY A 47 -7.39 -0.71 6.05
CA GLY A 47 -7.54 -1.05 7.47
C GLY A 47 -8.61 -2.12 7.74
N ALA A 48 -9.85 -1.84 7.32
CA ALA A 48 -11.00 -2.73 7.47
C ALA A 48 -11.89 -2.78 6.21
N HIS A 49 -11.38 -2.29 5.09
CA HIS A 49 -11.99 -2.35 3.77
C HIS A 49 -10.92 -2.66 2.72
N SER A 50 -11.37 -2.97 1.52
CA SER A 50 -10.52 -3.27 0.38
C SER A 50 -11.11 -2.62 -0.86
N CYS A 51 -10.25 -2.27 -1.83
CA CYS A 51 -10.67 -1.78 -3.13
C CYS A 51 -9.91 -2.52 -4.24
N GLY A 52 -10.62 -2.84 -5.32
CA GLY A 52 -10.07 -3.51 -6.49
C GLY A 52 -10.28 -2.67 -7.74
N LEU A 53 -9.25 -2.61 -8.58
CA LEU A 53 -9.34 -2.05 -9.92
C LEU A 53 -9.75 -3.16 -10.89
N LYS A 54 -10.89 -2.98 -11.56
CA LYS A 54 -11.41 -3.94 -12.54
C LYS A 54 -10.71 -3.80 -13.88
N THR A 55 -10.85 -4.84 -14.71
CA THR A 55 -10.35 -4.87 -16.10
C THR A 55 -10.97 -3.80 -17.01
N ASP A 56 -12.14 -3.27 -16.66
CA ASP A 56 -12.80 -2.15 -17.35
C ASP A 56 -12.40 -0.76 -16.81
N ALA A 57 -11.35 -0.70 -15.98
CA ALA A 57 -10.83 0.47 -15.29
C ALA A 57 -11.77 1.09 -14.23
N SER A 58 -12.92 0.47 -13.93
CA SER A 58 -13.75 0.90 -12.79
C SER A 58 -13.21 0.35 -11.46
N VAL A 59 -13.54 1.02 -10.36
CA VAL A 59 -13.15 0.58 -9.00
C VAL A 59 -14.36 -0.03 -8.30
N ALA A 60 -14.13 -1.13 -7.57
CA ALA A 60 -15.09 -1.64 -6.60
C ALA A 60 -14.42 -1.74 -5.22
N CYS A 61 -15.05 -1.15 -4.22
CA CYS A 61 -14.65 -1.30 -2.82
C CYS A 61 -15.66 -2.18 -2.06
N TRP A 62 -15.20 -2.82 -0.99
CA TRP A 62 -15.99 -3.66 -0.11
C TRP A 62 -15.37 -3.68 1.30
N GLY A 63 -16.13 -4.07 2.31
CA GLY A 63 -15.70 -4.05 3.71
C GLY A 63 -16.46 -3.03 4.55
N ALA A 64 -15.79 -2.50 5.58
CA ALA A 64 -16.33 -1.46 6.44
C ALA A 64 -16.67 -0.18 5.68
N ASP A 65 -17.79 0.47 6.04
CA ASP A 65 -18.31 1.66 5.34
C ASP A 65 -18.82 2.76 6.28
N ALA A 66 -18.35 2.79 7.52
CA ALA A 66 -18.80 3.77 8.52
C ALA A 66 -18.45 5.23 8.14
N ASP A 67 -17.45 5.43 7.28
CA ASP A 67 -16.95 6.72 6.80
C ASP A 67 -17.25 6.93 5.31
N ASN A 68 -18.11 6.09 4.70
CA ASN A 68 -18.43 6.07 3.27
C ASN A 68 -17.26 5.66 2.35
N GLN A 69 -16.28 4.92 2.85
CA GLN A 69 -15.13 4.43 2.08
C GLN A 69 -15.50 3.35 1.03
N VAL A 70 -16.72 2.81 1.08
CA VAL A 70 -17.31 1.89 0.10
C VAL A 70 -18.46 2.56 -0.66
N THR A 71 -19.48 3.09 0.02
CA THR A 71 -20.69 3.63 -0.64
C THR A 71 -20.40 4.85 -1.51
N ASN A 72 -19.41 5.69 -1.16
CA ASN A 72 -19.02 6.86 -1.96
C ASN A 72 -17.87 6.57 -2.95
N THR A 73 -17.66 5.30 -3.33
CA THR A 73 -16.69 4.98 -4.39
C THR A 73 -17.04 5.74 -5.67
N PRO A 74 -16.16 6.62 -6.19
CA PRO A 74 -16.48 7.42 -7.35
C PRO A 74 -16.61 6.57 -8.61
N THR A 75 -17.54 6.96 -9.49
CA THR A 75 -17.67 6.39 -10.83
C THR A 75 -16.62 7.00 -11.76
N GLY A 76 -16.04 6.21 -12.65
CA GLY A 76 -15.08 6.70 -13.63
C GLY A 76 -14.06 5.64 -13.99
N SER A 77 -13.03 6.06 -14.73
CA SER A 77 -11.91 5.21 -15.12
C SER A 77 -10.66 5.59 -14.33
N PHE A 78 -10.05 4.58 -13.72
CA PHE A 78 -8.89 4.70 -12.86
C PHE A 78 -7.71 3.91 -13.43
N LEU A 79 -6.51 4.44 -13.22
CA LEU A 79 -5.23 3.78 -13.53
C LEU A 79 -4.69 3.01 -12.31
N ALA A 80 -5.03 3.46 -11.10
CA ALA A 80 -4.62 2.82 -9.85
C ALA A 80 -5.62 3.15 -8.73
N VAL A 81 -5.64 2.30 -7.69
CA VAL A 81 -6.40 2.53 -6.45
C VAL A 81 -5.55 2.13 -5.25
N SER A 82 -5.66 2.91 -4.17
CA SER A 82 -5.01 2.64 -2.89
C SER A 82 -6.01 2.87 -1.75
N ALA A 83 -6.14 1.88 -0.88
CA ALA A 83 -6.99 1.91 0.31
C ALA A 83 -6.13 2.15 1.56
N GLY A 84 -6.50 3.17 2.34
CA GLY A 84 -5.88 3.52 3.61
C GLY A 84 -6.61 2.94 4.82
N GLY A 85 -6.53 3.62 5.97
CA GLY A 85 -7.21 3.16 7.19
C GLY A 85 -8.74 3.15 7.08
N ALA A 86 -9.32 4.30 6.72
CA ALA A 86 -10.77 4.48 6.53
C ALA A 86 -11.10 5.40 5.34
N HIS A 87 -10.15 5.57 4.43
CA HIS A 87 -10.30 6.33 3.19
C HIS A 87 -9.64 5.57 2.04
N SER A 88 -9.93 6.00 0.81
CA SER A 88 -9.35 5.46 -0.41
C SER A 88 -9.03 6.58 -1.36
N CYS A 89 -8.03 6.37 -2.21
CA CYS A 89 -7.68 7.27 -3.29
C CYS A 89 -7.45 6.49 -4.59
N GLY A 90 -7.88 7.06 -5.70
CA GLY A 90 -7.67 6.54 -7.03
C GLY A 90 -6.97 7.55 -7.92
N LEU A 91 -6.05 7.05 -8.75
CA LEU A 91 -5.46 7.81 -9.85
C LEU A 91 -6.38 7.70 -11.05
N GLN A 92 -6.91 8.83 -11.52
CA GLN A 92 -7.81 8.90 -12.66
C GLN A 92 -7.03 8.86 -13.99
N SER A 93 -7.70 8.55 -15.09
CA SER A 93 -7.11 8.51 -16.44
C SER A 93 -6.61 9.86 -16.97
N ASP A 94 -6.95 10.96 -16.32
CA ASP A 94 -6.48 12.31 -16.63
C ASP A 94 -5.32 12.77 -15.71
N ASP A 95 -4.67 11.80 -15.05
CA ASP A 95 -3.57 11.97 -14.09
C ASP A 95 -3.94 12.74 -12.81
N THR A 96 -5.23 13.03 -12.57
CA THR A 96 -5.68 13.64 -11.30
C THR A 96 -6.06 12.58 -10.26
N LEU A 97 -6.19 12.98 -9.00
CA LEU A 97 -6.60 12.08 -7.91
C LEU A 97 -8.04 12.33 -7.49
N ALA A 98 -8.79 11.25 -7.28
CA ALA A 98 -10.04 11.28 -6.55
C ALA A 98 -9.86 10.49 -5.25
N CYS A 99 -10.19 11.09 -4.11
CA CYS A 99 -10.17 10.42 -2.81
C CYS A 99 -11.54 10.50 -2.14
N TRP A 100 -11.89 9.48 -1.35
CA TRP A 100 -13.17 9.34 -0.69
C TRP A 100 -13.05 8.58 0.64
N GLY A 101 -14.09 8.64 1.47
CA GLY A 101 -14.10 8.07 2.82
C GLY A 101 -13.83 9.12 3.90
N ALA A 102 -13.16 8.72 4.99
CA ALA A 102 -12.84 9.60 6.10
C ALA A 102 -11.96 10.78 5.67
N ASP A 103 -12.32 12.00 6.09
CA ASP A 103 -11.58 13.22 5.74
C ASP A 103 -11.34 14.18 6.93
N THR A 104 -11.39 13.66 8.16
CA THR A 104 -11.25 14.49 9.37
C THR A 104 -9.88 15.15 9.53
N GLN A 105 -8.85 14.67 8.82
CA GLN A 105 -7.51 15.23 8.76
C GLN A 105 -7.19 15.83 7.39
N GLY A 106 -8.16 15.86 6.47
CA GLY A 106 -7.93 16.24 5.07
C GLY A 106 -7.30 15.13 4.21
N GLN A 107 -7.23 13.88 4.69
CA GLN A 107 -6.57 12.76 4.00
C GLN A 107 -7.25 12.30 2.70
N ALA A 108 -8.54 12.64 2.52
CA ALA A 108 -9.31 12.45 1.31
C ALA A 108 -9.49 13.77 0.51
N SER A 109 -8.73 14.82 0.84
CA SER A 109 -8.66 16.09 0.11
C SER A 109 -7.34 16.22 -0.65
N PRO A 110 -7.18 15.57 -1.83
CA PRO A 110 -5.92 15.59 -2.57
C PRO A 110 -5.57 17.00 -3.07
N PRO A 111 -4.27 17.38 -3.05
CA PRO A 111 -3.84 18.63 -3.67
C PRO A 111 -4.04 18.57 -5.18
N SER A 112 -4.24 19.74 -5.80
CA SER A 112 -4.30 19.83 -7.26
C SER A 112 -2.95 19.49 -7.91
N GLY A 113 -3.02 19.00 -9.14
CA GLY A 113 -1.86 18.64 -9.95
C GLY A 113 -2.05 17.30 -10.67
N THR A 114 -0.99 16.88 -11.35
CA THR A 114 -0.92 15.59 -12.07
C THR A 114 0.01 14.63 -11.33
N PHE A 115 -0.39 13.37 -11.32
CA PHE A 115 0.23 12.31 -10.54
C PHE A 115 0.44 11.07 -11.41
N VAL A 116 1.45 10.29 -11.06
CA VAL A 116 1.74 8.99 -11.69
C VAL A 116 1.55 7.83 -10.71
N ALA A 117 1.46 8.12 -9.41
CA ALA A 117 1.13 7.13 -8.39
C ALA A 117 0.49 7.78 -7.16
N VAL A 118 -0.27 6.98 -6.41
CA VAL A 118 -0.88 7.36 -5.14
C VAL A 118 -0.76 6.20 -4.15
N SER A 119 -0.50 6.51 -2.88
CA SER A 119 -0.43 5.55 -1.78
C SER A 119 -1.10 6.14 -0.55
N ALA A 120 -2.18 5.49 -0.09
CA ALA A 120 -2.92 5.86 1.10
C ALA A 120 -2.38 5.09 2.32
N GLY A 121 -1.97 5.84 3.34
CA GLY A 121 -1.58 5.32 4.65
C GLY A 121 -2.78 5.23 5.60
N TYR A 122 -2.53 5.18 6.91
CA TYR A 122 -3.64 5.04 7.87
C TYR A 122 -4.55 6.27 7.93
N ALA A 123 -3.97 7.47 8.03
CA ALA A 123 -4.70 8.73 8.12
C ALA A 123 -4.06 9.86 7.29
N HIS A 124 -3.19 9.49 6.34
CA HIS A 124 -2.56 10.38 5.38
C HIS A 124 -2.46 9.70 4.02
N THR A 125 -2.17 10.48 2.99
CA THR A 125 -1.98 9.98 1.62
C THR A 125 -0.76 10.67 1.03
N CYS A 126 0.00 9.95 0.21
CA CYS A 126 1.09 10.50 -0.57
C CYS A 126 0.85 10.24 -2.06
N GLY A 127 1.20 11.22 -2.89
CA GLY A 127 1.14 11.15 -4.34
C GLY A 127 2.51 11.47 -4.95
N LEU A 128 2.90 10.67 -5.95
CA LEU A 128 4.07 10.94 -6.79
C LEU A 128 3.62 11.74 -8.00
N ARG A 129 4.21 12.91 -8.19
CA ARG A 129 3.93 13.79 -9.32
C ARG A 129 4.73 13.40 -10.56
N THR A 130 4.27 13.89 -11.71
CA THR A 130 4.94 13.73 -13.01
C THR A 130 6.33 14.39 -13.09
N ASP A 131 6.65 15.30 -12.16
CA ASP A 131 7.97 15.93 -12.02
C ASP A 131 8.88 15.19 -11.01
N GLU A 132 8.55 13.94 -10.67
CA GLU A 132 9.30 13.06 -9.77
C GLU A 132 9.39 13.59 -8.32
N THR A 133 8.54 14.57 -7.95
CA THR A 133 8.37 15.03 -6.57
C THR A 133 7.24 14.30 -5.86
N VAL A 134 7.36 14.14 -4.54
CA VAL A 134 6.31 13.53 -3.72
C VAL A 134 5.63 14.61 -2.89
N VAL A 135 4.30 14.60 -2.86
CA VAL A 135 3.50 15.40 -1.93
C VAL A 135 2.66 14.48 -1.06
N CYS A 136 2.56 14.80 0.22
CA CYS A 136 1.72 14.07 1.17
C CYS A 136 0.76 15.03 1.86
N TRP A 137 -0.43 14.55 2.21
CA TRP A 137 -1.50 15.33 2.84
C TRP A 137 -2.28 14.45 3.82
N GLY A 138 -3.05 15.07 4.73
CA GLY A 138 -3.73 14.38 5.83
C GLY A 138 -3.04 14.59 7.18
N ASN A 139 -3.11 13.57 8.05
CA ASN A 139 -2.46 13.60 9.35
C ASN A 139 -0.94 13.79 9.22
N ASN A 140 -0.38 14.68 10.05
CA ASN A 140 1.06 14.96 10.09
C ASN A 140 1.62 15.02 11.53
N ALA A 141 0.99 14.35 12.49
CA ALA A 141 1.40 14.39 13.89
C ALA A 141 2.85 13.90 14.10
N ASP A 142 3.32 13.00 13.24
CA ASP A 142 4.64 12.36 13.31
C ASP A 142 5.58 12.85 12.19
N GLY A 143 5.12 13.79 11.35
CA GLY A 143 5.89 14.28 10.19
C GLY A 143 5.72 13.44 8.92
N GLN A 144 4.71 12.56 8.84
CA GLN A 144 4.42 11.67 7.71
C GLN A 144 3.84 12.38 6.47
N ALA A 145 3.26 13.56 6.66
CA ALA A 145 2.72 14.44 5.63
C ALA A 145 3.28 15.88 5.75
N PRO A 146 4.61 16.07 5.59
CA PRO A 146 5.24 17.35 5.82
C PRO A 146 4.76 18.43 4.84
N THR A 147 4.86 19.70 5.24
CA THR A 147 4.45 20.82 4.39
C THR A 147 5.38 20.96 3.19
N GLY A 148 4.79 20.95 1.99
CA GLY A 148 5.52 21.11 0.72
C GLY A 148 6.00 19.79 0.11
N PRO A 149 6.45 19.82 -1.15
CA PRO A 149 6.91 18.63 -1.84
C PRO A 149 8.28 18.17 -1.34
N ARG A 150 8.45 16.85 -1.25
CA ARG A 150 9.77 16.23 -1.16
C ARG A 150 10.38 16.15 -2.55
N THR A 151 11.58 16.72 -2.68
CA THR A 151 12.30 16.78 -3.94
C THR A 151 13.02 15.46 -4.19
N GLY A 152 12.66 14.83 -5.30
CA GLY A 152 13.27 13.61 -5.83
C GLY A 152 14.46 13.88 -6.75
N PRO A 153 14.86 12.88 -7.55
CA PRO A 153 13.90 12.09 -8.35
C PRO A 153 13.38 10.83 -7.65
N PHE A 154 12.07 10.75 -7.43
CA PHE A 154 11.37 9.57 -6.91
C PHE A 154 10.75 8.75 -8.06
N SER A 155 10.83 7.42 -7.97
CA SER A 155 10.19 6.48 -8.89
C SER A 155 8.92 5.88 -8.33
N THR A 156 8.83 5.70 -7.00
CA THR A 156 7.63 5.21 -6.31
C THR A 156 7.50 5.83 -4.92
N VAL A 157 6.29 5.77 -4.35
CA VAL A 157 6.00 6.18 -2.98
C VAL A 157 5.13 5.14 -2.30
N SER A 158 5.38 4.89 -1.01
CA SER A 158 4.58 4.02 -0.16
C SER A 158 4.32 4.71 1.19
N ALA A 159 3.04 4.81 1.55
CA ALA A 159 2.58 5.34 2.83
C ALA A 159 2.21 4.18 3.77
N GLY A 160 2.84 4.14 4.94
CA GLY A 160 2.51 3.23 6.04
C GLY A 160 1.45 3.83 6.97
N TYR A 161 1.43 3.40 8.23
CA TYR A 161 0.46 3.98 9.18
C TYR A 161 0.87 5.38 9.66
N GLU A 162 2.08 5.51 10.21
CA GLU A 162 2.59 6.77 10.77
C GLU A 162 3.89 7.24 10.08
N HIS A 163 4.28 6.62 8.98
CA HIS A 163 5.45 6.99 8.18
C HIS A 163 5.21 6.80 6.68
N SER A 164 6.13 7.33 5.88
CA SER A 164 6.10 7.27 4.43
C SER A 164 7.52 7.05 3.91
N CYS A 165 7.66 6.36 2.79
CA CYS A 165 8.93 6.14 2.12
C CYS A 165 8.79 6.36 0.62
N GLY A 166 9.79 6.98 0.01
CA GLY A 166 9.94 7.12 -1.42
C GLY A 166 11.17 6.37 -1.91
N LEU A 167 11.00 5.61 -3.00
CA LEU A 167 12.11 4.99 -3.72
C LEU A 167 12.60 5.99 -4.76
N LYS A 168 13.90 6.25 -4.78
CA LYS A 168 14.53 7.12 -5.77
C LYS A 168 14.88 6.34 -7.03
N THR A 169 15.09 7.05 -8.13
CA THR A 169 15.44 6.45 -9.43
C THR A 169 16.80 5.74 -9.43
N ASP A 170 17.68 6.06 -8.48
CA ASP A 170 18.95 5.37 -8.24
C ASP A 170 18.83 4.12 -7.34
N GLY A 171 17.61 3.78 -6.91
CA GLY A 171 17.30 2.65 -6.03
C GLY A 171 17.51 2.91 -4.54
N THR A 172 17.94 4.11 -4.15
CA THR A 172 18.03 4.50 -2.73
C THR A 172 16.66 4.88 -2.18
N VAL A 173 16.49 4.80 -0.86
CA VAL A 173 15.19 5.06 -0.19
C VAL A 173 15.33 6.26 0.73
N ASP A 174 14.38 7.18 0.64
CA ASP A 174 14.17 8.26 1.61
C ASP A 174 12.87 8.01 2.35
N CYS A 175 12.91 7.98 3.68
CA CYS A 175 11.76 7.73 4.54
C CYS A 175 11.58 8.85 5.56
N TRP A 176 10.33 9.09 5.97
CA TRP A 176 9.97 10.15 6.89
C TRP A 176 8.69 9.86 7.67
N GLY A 177 8.46 10.60 8.74
CA GLY A 177 7.40 10.32 9.71
C GLY A 177 7.96 9.67 10.97
N ASP A 178 7.15 8.85 11.63
CA ASP A 178 7.58 8.17 12.85
C ASP A 178 8.79 7.24 12.62
N ASN A 179 9.75 7.29 13.53
CA ASN A 179 10.94 6.45 13.53
C ASN A 179 11.22 5.82 14.90
N THR A 180 10.22 5.72 15.77
CA THR A 180 10.39 5.19 17.14
C THR A 180 11.03 3.80 17.21
N VAL A 181 10.87 3.00 16.16
CA VAL A 181 11.42 1.62 16.07
C VAL A 181 12.36 1.44 14.88
N GLY A 182 12.81 2.54 14.25
CA GLY A 182 13.74 2.50 13.12
C GLY A 182 13.09 2.27 11.76
N GLN A 183 11.76 2.38 11.63
CA GLN A 183 11.03 2.08 10.38
C GLN A 183 11.31 3.06 9.23
N THR A 184 11.88 4.24 9.52
CA THR A 184 12.38 5.20 8.51
C THR A 184 13.90 5.15 8.35
N SER A 185 14.55 4.09 8.86
CA SER A 185 16.01 3.92 8.83
C SER A 185 16.40 2.78 7.88
N PRO A 186 16.38 2.99 6.55
CA PRO A 186 16.70 1.93 5.59
C PRO A 186 18.13 1.41 5.75
N PRO A 187 18.40 0.14 5.44
CA PRO A 187 19.74 -0.44 5.55
C PRO A 187 20.78 0.33 4.73
N ALA A 188 21.92 0.65 5.34
CA ALA A 188 23.00 1.38 4.69
C ALA A 188 23.50 0.65 3.43
N GLY A 189 23.58 1.38 2.32
CA GLY A 189 24.00 0.83 1.02
C GLY A 189 22.99 -0.09 0.34
N GLY A 190 21.76 -0.20 0.87
CA GLY A 190 20.69 -0.94 0.22
C GLY A 190 20.19 -0.24 -1.03
N THR A 191 20.11 -0.98 -2.14
CA THR A 191 19.39 -0.55 -3.35
C THR A 191 18.21 -1.47 -3.57
N PHE A 192 17.09 -0.87 -4.00
CA PHE A 192 15.80 -1.54 -4.09
C PHE A 192 15.12 -1.22 -5.42
N VAL A 193 14.21 -2.09 -5.83
CA VAL A 193 13.34 -1.92 -7.00
C VAL A 193 11.88 -1.71 -6.61
N GLU A 194 11.53 -2.02 -5.37
CA GLU A 194 10.20 -1.83 -4.79
C GLU A 194 10.35 -1.60 -3.29
N ILE A 195 9.41 -0.84 -2.73
CA ILE A 195 9.31 -0.60 -1.29
C ILE A 195 7.84 -0.70 -0.87
N SER A 196 7.62 -1.16 0.36
CA SER A 196 6.30 -1.19 0.98
C SER A 196 6.41 -0.90 2.48
N ALA A 197 5.66 0.10 2.93
CA ALA A 197 5.60 0.55 4.32
C ALA A 197 4.35 -0.02 5.02
N GLY A 198 4.56 -0.71 6.15
CA GLY A 198 3.50 -1.22 7.02
C GLY A 198 3.23 -0.29 8.20
N ARG A 199 2.80 -0.82 9.35
CA ARG A 199 2.59 -0.01 10.56
C ARG A 199 3.88 0.42 11.25
N TRP A 200 4.74 -0.55 11.51
CA TRP A 200 5.94 -0.37 12.33
C TRP A 200 7.20 -0.86 11.62
N HIS A 201 7.09 -1.21 10.34
CA HIS A 201 8.17 -1.75 9.54
C HIS A 201 8.04 -1.30 8.09
N THR A 202 9.15 -1.37 7.39
CA THR A 202 9.23 -1.14 5.94
C THR A 202 10.02 -2.29 5.33
N CYS A 203 9.58 -2.76 4.18
CA CYS A 203 10.27 -3.79 3.41
C CYS A 203 10.65 -3.24 2.04
N GLY A 204 11.81 -3.65 1.54
CA GLY A 204 12.27 -3.35 0.19
C GLY A 204 12.67 -4.62 -0.55
N LEU A 205 12.27 -4.71 -1.81
CA LEU A 205 12.68 -5.77 -2.74
C LEU A 205 13.94 -5.36 -3.47
N LYS A 206 14.94 -6.25 -3.51
CA LYS A 206 16.19 -6.06 -4.26
C LYS A 206 16.08 -6.66 -5.66
N THR A 207 16.95 -6.21 -6.58
CA THR A 207 17.03 -6.71 -7.96
C THR A 207 17.27 -8.22 -8.08
N ASN A 208 17.88 -8.84 -7.06
CA ASN A 208 18.10 -10.29 -7.01
C ASN A 208 16.90 -11.08 -6.43
N GLY A 209 15.76 -10.44 -6.21
CA GLY A 209 14.53 -11.03 -5.66
C GLY A 209 14.54 -11.24 -4.15
N THR A 210 15.60 -10.85 -3.43
CA THR A 210 15.62 -10.93 -1.96
C THR A 210 14.97 -9.70 -1.34
N VAL A 211 14.31 -9.89 -0.19
CA VAL A 211 13.66 -8.82 0.56
C VAL A 211 14.51 -8.44 1.77
N ALA A 212 14.63 -7.15 2.05
CA ALA A 212 15.13 -6.67 3.34
C ALA A 212 14.04 -5.83 4.01
N CYS A 213 13.74 -6.14 5.28
CA CYS A 213 12.81 -5.38 6.09
C CYS A 213 13.53 -4.75 7.28
N TRP A 214 13.07 -3.58 7.71
CA TRP A 214 13.60 -2.82 8.84
C TRP A 214 12.47 -2.19 9.65
N GLY A 215 12.77 -1.75 10.87
CA GLY A 215 11.78 -1.33 11.87
C GLY A 215 11.55 -2.39 12.95
N ALA A 216 10.32 -2.46 13.48
CA ALA A 216 9.97 -3.42 14.52
C ALA A 216 10.10 -4.87 14.04
N THR A 217 10.75 -5.69 14.88
CA THR A 217 10.97 -7.14 14.61
C THR A 217 9.97 -8.05 15.33
N GLY A 218 9.10 -7.49 16.18
CA GLY A 218 8.07 -8.25 16.90
C GLY A 218 7.17 -9.06 15.94
N SER A 219 6.69 -10.23 16.37
CA SER A 219 5.94 -11.19 15.55
C SER A 219 6.69 -11.69 14.29
N GLY A 220 7.96 -11.33 14.08
CA GLY A 220 8.72 -11.73 12.91
C GLY A 220 8.38 -10.96 11.62
N ARG A 221 7.64 -9.85 11.68
CA ARG A 221 7.21 -9.05 10.52
C ARG A 221 8.36 -8.55 9.63
N ALA A 222 9.53 -8.34 10.22
CA ALA A 222 10.75 -7.91 9.55
C ALA A 222 11.71 -9.08 9.19
N ASN A 223 11.24 -10.33 9.31
CA ASN A 223 12.04 -11.54 9.06
C ASN A 223 11.51 -12.28 7.82
N PRO A 224 11.87 -11.84 6.59
CA PRO A 224 11.42 -12.51 5.37
C PRO A 224 11.88 -13.98 5.34
N PRO A 225 11.10 -14.91 4.74
CA PRO A 225 11.44 -16.32 4.67
C PRO A 225 12.80 -16.58 4.00
N ALA A 226 13.70 -17.26 4.72
CA ALA A 226 15.04 -17.57 4.22
C ALA A 226 14.98 -18.43 2.94
N GLY A 227 15.84 -18.12 1.97
CA GLY A 227 15.94 -18.86 0.71
C GLY A 227 14.80 -18.63 -0.29
N SER A 228 13.86 -17.75 0.01
CA SER A 228 12.79 -17.37 -0.94
C SER A 228 13.22 -16.20 -1.83
N THR A 229 12.72 -16.18 -3.07
CA THR A 229 12.80 -15.03 -3.98
C THR A 229 11.41 -14.54 -4.32
N PHE A 230 11.28 -13.23 -4.41
CA PHE A 230 10.00 -12.54 -4.58
C PHE A 230 10.03 -11.67 -5.83
N ALA A 231 8.86 -11.54 -6.46
CA ALA A 231 8.58 -10.63 -7.56
C ALA A 231 7.88 -9.35 -7.08
N ALA A 232 7.20 -9.39 -5.93
CA ALA A 232 6.59 -8.24 -5.28
C ALA A 232 6.52 -8.41 -3.75
N VAL A 233 6.42 -7.30 -3.01
CA VAL A 233 6.29 -7.31 -1.55
C VAL A 233 5.28 -6.29 -1.06
N SER A 234 4.40 -6.69 -0.16
CA SER A 234 3.39 -5.83 0.45
C SER A 234 3.41 -5.96 1.96
N ALA A 235 3.70 -4.86 2.66
CA ALA A 235 3.70 -4.74 4.10
C ALA A 235 2.35 -4.21 4.59
N GLY A 236 1.69 -4.96 5.46
CA GLY A 236 0.42 -4.59 6.08
C GLY A 236 0.61 -4.01 7.49
N GLY A 237 -0.41 -4.17 8.33
CA GLY A 237 -0.39 -3.71 9.72
C GLY A 237 0.75 -4.34 10.52
N LEU A 238 0.67 -5.64 10.79
CA LEU A 238 1.68 -6.35 11.60
C LEU A 238 2.27 -7.57 10.88
N HIS A 239 1.96 -7.74 9.58
CA HIS A 239 2.43 -8.81 8.72
C HIS A 239 2.92 -8.27 7.38
N THR A 240 3.57 -9.12 6.60
CA THR A 240 4.04 -8.84 5.24
C THR A 240 3.74 -10.03 4.37
N CYS A 241 3.26 -9.80 3.15
CA CYS A 241 3.09 -10.83 2.13
C CYS A 241 4.00 -10.55 0.94
N GLY A 242 4.58 -11.60 0.38
CA GLY A 242 5.37 -11.53 -0.83
C GLY A 242 4.81 -12.45 -1.91
N LEU A 243 4.77 -11.95 -3.14
CA LEU A 243 4.52 -12.76 -4.32
C LEU A 243 5.84 -13.40 -4.75
N LYS A 244 5.92 -14.72 -4.72
CA LYS A 244 7.12 -15.44 -5.18
C LYS A 244 7.20 -15.48 -6.70
N THR A 245 8.40 -15.74 -7.21
CA THR A 245 8.67 -15.90 -8.65
C THR A 245 7.96 -17.11 -9.28
N ASP A 246 7.52 -18.08 -8.48
CA ASP A 246 6.67 -19.21 -8.89
C ASP A 246 5.16 -18.92 -8.83
N ALA A 247 4.79 -17.65 -8.66
CA ALA A 247 3.41 -17.16 -8.51
C ALA A 247 2.67 -17.64 -7.25
N SER A 248 3.35 -18.28 -6.30
CA SER A 248 2.79 -18.54 -4.96
C SER A 248 2.95 -17.33 -4.04
N VAL A 249 2.13 -17.23 -3.00
CA VAL A 249 2.23 -16.18 -1.98
C VAL A 249 2.81 -16.78 -0.70
N ALA A 250 3.72 -16.05 -0.05
CA ALA A 250 4.12 -16.33 1.32
C ALA A 250 3.92 -15.08 2.17
N CYS A 251 3.22 -15.23 3.29
CA CYS A 251 3.06 -14.21 4.30
C CYS A 251 3.85 -14.56 5.57
N TRP A 252 4.32 -13.55 6.28
CA TRP A 252 5.07 -13.69 7.53
C TRP A 252 4.79 -12.50 8.46
N GLY A 253 4.95 -12.70 9.77
CA GLY A 253 4.61 -11.70 10.78
C GLY A 253 3.50 -12.19 11.70
N ASP A 254 2.64 -11.27 12.12
CA ASP A 254 1.45 -11.63 12.91
C ASP A 254 0.49 -12.51 12.10
N ASP A 255 0.05 -13.61 12.70
CA ASP A 255 -0.87 -14.59 12.11
C ASP A 255 -2.04 -14.90 13.07
N THR A 256 -2.42 -13.92 13.90
CA THR A 256 -3.48 -14.10 14.91
C THR A 256 -4.83 -14.48 14.28
N TYR A 257 -5.04 -14.12 13.01
CA TYR A 257 -6.30 -14.25 12.29
C TYR A 257 -6.17 -15.01 10.95
N GLY A 258 -5.02 -15.61 10.66
CA GLY A 258 -4.80 -16.33 9.40
C GLY A 258 -4.51 -15.41 8.21
N GLN A 259 -3.82 -14.28 8.42
CA GLN A 259 -3.62 -13.19 7.45
C GLN A 259 -2.34 -13.27 6.60
#